data_AF-A0A2A4RJP3-F1
#
_entry.id   AF-A0A2A4RJP3-F1
#
_cell.length_a   1.000
_cell.length_b   1.000
_cell.length_c   1.000
_cell.angle_alpha   90.00
_cell.angle_beta   90.00
_cell.angle_gamma   90.00
#
_symmetry.space_group_name_H-M   'P 1'
#
loop_
_entity.id
_entity.type
_entity.pdbx_description
1 polymer ?
#
loop_
_entity_poly.entity_id
_entity_poly.type
_entity_poly.pdbx_seq_one_letter_code
_entity_poly.pdbx_strand_id
1 'polypeptide(L)'
;MHSHKYGDVAGIANLGRRPTVAGERVQLEVHLFDFDASLYGEQVCVSFQHKIRDEKKFESFDDLKNQIKLDCELAKQLLTNNHT
;
A
#
# COMPACT_ATOMS: atom_id res chain seq x y z
N MET A 1 -16.32 -22.02 5.11
CA MET A 1 -15.03 -21.63 4.49
C MET A 1 -15.31 -20.47 3.56
N HIS A 2 -14.87 -19.26 3.89
CA HIS A 2 -15.01 -18.12 2.98
C HIS A 2 -14.02 -18.30 1.82
N SER A 3 -14.56 -18.58 0.64
CA SER A 3 -13.82 -18.48 -0.62
C SER A 3 -13.19 -17.09 -0.70
N HIS A 4 -11.85 -17.02 -0.74
CA HIS A 4 -11.14 -15.77 -0.95
C HIS A 4 -11.31 -15.41 -2.43
N LYS A 5 -12.39 -14.68 -2.72
CA LYS A 5 -12.89 -14.35 -4.07
C LYS A 5 -11.81 -13.85 -5.05
N TYR A 6 -10.73 -13.28 -4.54
CA TYR A 6 -9.70 -12.61 -5.35
C TYR A 6 -8.29 -13.19 -5.18
N GLY A 7 -8.08 -14.21 -4.32
CA GLY A 7 -6.74 -14.69 -3.98
C GLY A 7 -5.85 -13.60 -3.36
N ASP A 8 -4.53 -13.82 -3.39
CA ASP A 8 -3.54 -12.81 -2.99
C ASP A 8 -3.34 -11.80 -4.11
N VAL A 9 -3.49 -10.52 -3.79
CA VAL A 9 -3.31 -9.40 -4.74
C VAL A 9 -2.10 -8.59 -4.33
N ALA A 10 -1.17 -8.40 -5.26
CA ALA A 10 0.02 -7.59 -5.03
C ALA A 10 -0.33 -6.10 -4.88
N GLY A 11 0.45 -5.39 -4.08
CA GLY A 11 0.24 -3.96 -3.87
C GLY A 11 1.36 -3.29 -3.08
N ILE A 12 1.19 -2.00 -2.87
CA ILE A 12 2.03 -1.18 -2.00
C ILE A 12 1.18 -0.52 -0.94
N ALA A 13 1.74 -0.33 0.26
CA ALA A 13 1.04 0.29 1.37
C ALA A 13 1.80 1.49 1.93
N ASN A 14 1.04 2.52 2.31
CA ASN A 14 1.50 3.59 3.18
C ASN A 14 0.93 3.37 4.58
N LEU A 15 1.81 3.33 5.59
CA LEU A 15 1.44 3.24 7.00
C LEU A 15 1.85 4.53 7.68
N GLY A 16 0.90 5.44 7.85
CA GLY A 16 1.15 6.79 8.34
C GLY A 16 0.36 7.18 9.58
N ARG A 17 0.81 8.25 10.24
CA ARG A 17 0.12 8.81 11.41
C ARG A 17 -0.61 10.09 11.02
N ARG A 18 -1.93 10.09 11.17
CA ARG A 18 -2.73 11.31 11.03
C ARG A 18 -2.97 11.95 12.40
N PRO A 19 -2.55 13.21 12.60
CA PRO A 19 -3.03 14.01 13.72
C PRO A 19 -4.54 14.17 13.59
N THR A 20 -5.26 13.86 14.66
CA THR A 20 -6.70 14.09 14.78
C THR A 20 -6.97 14.92 16.03
N VAL A 21 -8.16 15.53 16.11
CA VAL A 21 -8.58 16.32 17.28
C VAL A 21 -8.56 15.49 18.58
N ALA A 22 -8.71 14.16 18.48
CA ALA A 22 -8.72 13.22 19.60
C ALA A 22 -7.38 12.49 19.81
N GLY A 23 -6.29 12.92 19.17
CA GLY A 23 -4.96 12.30 19.26
C GLY A 23 -4.42 11.82 17.90
N GLU A 24 -3.41 10.94 17.91
CA GLU A 24 -2.87 10.37 16.66
C GLU A 24 -3.59 9.06 16.30
N ARG A 25 -3.97 8.93 15.02
CA ARG A 25 -4.47 7.67 14.47
C ARG A 25 -3.49 7.13 13.44
N VAL A 26 -3.10 5.87 13.60
CA VAL A 26 -2.37 5.12 12.57
C VAL A 26 -3.34 4.75 11.46
N GLN A 27 -2.95 5.00 10.22
CA GLN A 27 -3.72 4.69 9.03
C GLN A 27 -2.88 3.86 8.07
N LEU A 28 -3.47 2.77 7.60
CA LEU A 28 -2.93 1.92 6.55
C LEU A 28 -3.72 2.18 5.27
N GLU A 29 -3.04 2.68 4.24
CA GLU A 29 -3.60 2.90 2.90
C GLU A 29 -2.89 1.95 1.93
N VAL A 30 -3.64 1.12 1.20
CA VAL A 30 -3.09 0.11 0.28
C VAL A 30 -3.53 0.42 -1.13
N HIS A 31 -2.58 0.47 -2.06
CA HIS A 31 -2.82 0.50 -3.50
C HIS A 31 -2.55 -0.89 -4.08
N LEU A 32 -3.61 -1.59 -4.48
CA LEU A 32 -3.55 -2.89 -5.14
C LEU A 32 -3.20 -2.70 -6.62
N PHE A 33 -2.26 -3.50 -7.13
CA PHE A 33 -1.90 -3.48 -8.54
C PHE A 33 -2.87 -4.31 -9.36
N ASP A 34 -3.19 -3.82 -10.56
CA ASP A 34 -4.01 -4.50 -11.57
C ASP A 34 -5.37 -5.01 -11.02
N PHE A 35 -5.94 -4.26 -10.07
CA PHE A 35 -7.18 -4.59 -9.37
C PHE A 35 -8.26 -3.52 -9.63
N ASP A 36 -9.41 -3.97 -10.14
CA ASP A 36 -10.54 -3.09 -10.51
C ASP A 36 -11.86 -3.65 -9.95
N ALA A 37 -11.96 -3.69 -8.62
CA ALA A 37 -13.18 -4.06 -7.92
C ALA A 37 -13.34 -3.27 -6.61
N SER A 38 -14.57 -3.22 -6.10
CA SER A 38 -14.85 -2.62 -4.79
C SER A 38 -14.62 -3.62 -3.66
N LEU A 39 -13.93 -3.18 -2.61
CA LEU A 39 -13.72 -3.91 -1.36
C LEU A 39 -14.42 -3.24 -0.16
N TYR A 40 -15.31 -2.26 -0.41
CA TYR A 40 -16.05 -1.61 0.67
C TYR A 40 -16.93 -2.61 1.42
N GLY A 41 -16.76 -2.68 2.74
CA GLY A 41 -17.48 -3.62 3.60
C GLY A 41 -16.85 -5.01 3.69
N GLU A 42 -15.82 -5.30 2.89
CA GLU A 42 -15.10 -6.57 2.92
C GLU A 42 -14.02 -6.57 4.02
N GLN A 43 -13.79 -7.74 4.61
CA GLN A 43 -12.64 -7.96 5.47
C GLN A 43 -11.43 -8.38 4.64
N VAL A 44 -10.31 -7.69 4.83
CA VAL A 44 -9.06 -7.96 4.12
C VAL A 44 -7.92 -8.22 5.09
N CYS A 45 -6.97 -9.04 4.68
CA CYS A 45 -5.71 -9.27 5.39
C CYS A 45 -4.58 -8.64 4.58
N VAL A 46 -3.63 -7.98 5.25
CA VAL A 46 -2.46 -7.36 4.61
C VAL A 46 -1.20 -7.98 5.18
N SER A 47 -0.38 -8.56 4.32
CA SER A 47 0.92 -9.14 4.65
C SER A 47 2.04 -8.24 4.14
N PHE A 48 2.83 -7.65 5.04
CA PHE A 48 3.98 -6.84 4.67
C PHE A 48 5.17 -7.73 4.30
N GLN A 49 5.66 -7.63 3.06
CA GLN A 49 6.80 -8.42 2.57
C GLN A 49 8.12 -7.64 2.66
N HIS A 50 8.11 -6.37 2.23
CA HIS A 50 9.31 -5.53 2.18
C HIS A 50 9.00 -4.12 2.64
N LYS A 51 9.94 -3.50 3.35
CA LYS A 51 9.90 -2.07 3.67
C LYS A 51 10.62 -1.30 2.57
N ILE A 52 9.94 -0.37 1.92
CA ILE A 52 10.51 0.45 0.82
C ILE A 52 11.23 1.68 1.36
N ARG A 53 10.59 2.47 2.25
CA ARG A 53 11.18 3.67 2.85
C ARG A 53 10.42 4.10 4.11
N ASP A 54 11.00 5.05 4.84
CA ASP A 54 10.30 5.80 5.88
C ASP A 54 9.37 6.88 5.28
N GLU A 55 8.47 7.40 6.12
CA GLU A 55 7.66 8.57 5.77
C GLU A 55 8.54 9.77 5.44
N LYS A 56 8.16 10.51 4.41
CA LYS A 56 8.91 11.64 3.89
C LYS A 56 7.93 12.77 3.59
N LYS A 57 8.27 13.99 4.03
CA LYS A 57 7.58 15.20 3.58
C LYS A 57 8.11 15.59 2.20
N PHE A 58 7.23 16.09 1.35
CA PHE A 58 7.58 16.56 0.02
C PHE A 58 7.30 18.05 -0.07
N GLU A 59 8.20 18.75 -0.75
CA GLU A 59 8.11 20.21 -0.94
C GLU A 59 7.05 20.57 -1.99
N SER A 60 6.67 19.62 -2.85
CA SER A 60 5.64 19.81 -3.87
C SER A 60 4.79 18.56 -4.11
N PHE A 61 3.63 18.76 -4.73
CA PHE A 61 2.76 17.68 -5.18
C PHE A 61 3.42 16.82 -6.28
N ASP A 62 4.21 17.44 -7.17
CA ASP A 62 4.91 16.72 -8.23
C ASP A 62 6.01 15.82 -7.67
N ASP A 63 6.73 16.26 -6.65
CA ASP A 63 7.74 15.43 -5.97
C ASP A 63 7.10 14.20 -5.31
N LEU A 64 5.96 14.41 -4.63
CA LEU A 64 5.19 13.31 -4.05
C LEU A 64 4.74 12.32 -5.13
N LYS A 65 4.16 12.82 -6.22
CA LYS A 65 3.68 11.97 -7.33
C LYS A 65 4.81 11.18 -7.98
N ASN A 66 5.96 11.81 -8.18
CA ASN A 66 7.14 11.15 -8.73
C ASN A 66 7.67 10.08 -7.78
N GLN A 67 7.73 10.35 -6.48
CA GLN A 67 8.15 9.35 -5.50
C GLN A 67 7.17 8.17 -5.45
N ILE A 68 5.86 8.41 -5.48
CA ILE A 68 4.86 7.32 -5.51
C ILE A 68 5.07 6.41 -6.72
N LYS A 69 5.37 6.95 -7.90
CA LYS A 69 5.67 6.14 -9.10
C LYS A 69 6.90 5.25 -8.88
N LEU A 70 8.00 5.82 -8.40
CA LEU A 70 9.23 5.09 -8.11
C LEU A 70 9.01 4.00 -7.05
N ASP A 71 8.24 4.32 -6.01
CA ASP A 71 7.90 3.37 -4.94
C ASP A 71 7.08 2.19 -5.52
N CYS A 72 6.09 2.46 -6.38
CA CYS A 72 5.30 1.43 -7.06
C CYS A 72 6.15 0.54 -7.99
N GLU A 73 7.05 1.13 -8.77
CA GLU A 73 7.97 0.38 -9.65
C GLU A 73 8.87 -0.56 -8.84
N LEU A 74 9.45 -0.06 -7.75
CA LEU A 74 10.27 -0.86 -6.85
C LEU A 74 9.45 -1.98 -6.17
N ALA A 75 8.23 -1.69 -5.69
CA ALA A 75 7.35 -2.70 -5.11
C ALA A 75 7.08 -3.84 -6.09
N LYS A 76 6.76 -3.51 -7.36
CA LYS A 76 6.54 -4.52 -8.40
C LYS A 76 7.78 -5.39 -8.62
N GLN A 77 8.97 -4.79 -8.68
CA GLN A 77 10.23 -5.53 -8.82
C GLN A 77 10.48 -6.47 -7.62
N LEU A 78 10.32 -5.97 -6.39
CA LEU A 78 10.55 -6.75 -5.17
C LEU A 78 9.58 -7.94 -5.06
N LEU A 79 8.31 -7.74 -5.41
CA LEU A 79 7.29 -8.79 -5.31
C LEU A 79 7.39 -9.85 -6.41
N THR A 80 7.97 -9.51 -7.58
CA THR A 80 8.17 -10.46 -8.69
C THR A 80 9.32 -11.43 -8.40
N ASN A 81 10.29 -11.05 -7.56
CA ASN A 81 11.49 -11.85 -7.28
C ASN A 81 11.28 -12.99 -6.26
N ASN A 82 10.05 -13.22 -5.79
CA ASN A 82 9.72 -14.27 -4.81
C ASN A 82 9.18 -15.56 -5.45
N HIS A 83 9.45 -15.81 -6.73
CA HIS A 83 9.30 -17.15 -7.35
C HIS A 83 10.62 -17.92 -7.26
N THR A 84 10.92 -18.47 -6.08
CA THR A 84 11.88 -19.59 -5.94
C THR A 84 11.31 -20.63 -4.99
#